data_AF-A0A4Y9MJ66-F1
#
_entry.id   AF-A0A4Y9MJ66-F1
#
_cell.length_a   1.000
_cell.length_b   1.000
_cell.length_c   1.000
_cell.angle_alpha   90.00
_cell.angle_beta   90.00
_cell.angle_gamma   90.00
#
_symmetry.space_group_name_H-M   'P 1'
#
loop_
_entity.id
_entity.type
_entity.pdbx_description
1 polymer ?
#
loop_
_entity_poly.entity_id
_entity_poly.type
_entity_poly.pdbx_seq_one_letter_code
_entity_poly.pdbx_strand_id
1 'polypeptide(L)' 'MRAVLSDAAFGARPERWPLPTATDPHDRWLRAVAAGGQGRYAAALADLAHLSGTAAASAAMSTRASFLRQLG' A
#
# COMPACT_ATOMS: atom_id res chain seq x y z
N MET A 1 12.12 8.43 -3.37
CA MET A 1 11.18 7.70 -2.49
C MET A 1 10.22 6.86 -3.30
N ARG A 2 9.33 7.49 -4.08
CA ARG A 2 8.31 6.85 -4.91
C ARG A 2 8.77 5.65 -5.74
N ALA A 3 9.85 5.76 -6.51
CA ALA A 3 10.36 4.65 -7.34
C ALA A 3 10.64 3.37 -6.54
N VAL A 4 11.20 3.51 -5.33
CA VAL A 4 11.47 2.38 -4.44
C VAL A 4 10.17 1.73 -3.93
N LEU A 5 9.14 2.53 -3.66
CA LEU A 5 7.84 2.05 -3.23
C LEU A 5 7.07 1.41 -4.39
N SER A 6 7.18 1.97 -5.61
CA SER A 6 6.64 1.38 -6.83
C SER A 6 7.28 0.01 -7.12
N ASP A 7 8.60 -0.10 -6.99
CA ASP A 7 9.32 -1.37 -7.17
C ASP A 7 8.91 -2.43 -6.14
N ALA A 8 8.63 -2.02 -4.90
CA ALA A 8 8.15 -2.93 -3.85
C ALA A 8 6.67 -3.31 -4.01
N ALA A 9 5.85 -2.42 -4.57
CA ALA A 9 4.42 -2.63 -4.75
C ALA A 9 4.09 -3.45 -6.00
N PHE A 10 4.81 -3.23 -7.09
CA PHE A 10 4.48 -3.76 -8.43
C PHE A 10 5.69 -4.26 -9.22
N GLY A 11 6.91 -3.95 -8.78
CA GLY A 11 8.12 -4.17 -9.55
C GLY A 11 8.96 -5.35 -9.03
N ALA A 12 10.27 -5.24 -9.25
CA ALA A 12 11.20 -6.34 -9.10
C ALA A 12 11.64 -6.63 -7.66
N ARG A 13 11.18 -5.86 -6.67
CA ARG A 13 11.61 -6.00 -5.27
C ARG A 13 10.43 -6.18 -4.29
N PRO A 14 9.50 -7.12 -4.54
CA PRO A 14 8.34 -7.34 -3.68
C PRO A 14 8.72 -7.79 -2.27
N GLU A 15 9.92 -8.32 -2.05
CA GLU A 15 10.43 -8.79 -0.77
C GLU A 15 10.85 -7.67 0.19
N ARG A 16 10.91 -6.41 -0.28
CA ARG A 16 11.49 -5.30 0.48
C ARG A 16 10.74 -5.05 1.79
N TRP A 17 11.46 -5.16 2.91
CA TRP A 17 11.00 -4.76 4.24
C TRP A 17 12.20 -4.38 5.13
N PRO A 18 12.12 -3.33 5.98
CA PRO A 18 11.00 -2.40 6.13
C PRO A 18 10.83 -1.48 4.91
N LEU A 19 9.59 -1.05 4.67
CA LEU A 19 9.27 -0.11 3.60
C LEU A 19 9.71 1.32 4.00
N PRO A 20 10.24 2.13 3.07
CA PRO A 20 10.57 3.54 3.33
C PRO A 20 9.35 4.37 3.78
N THR A 21 9.54 5.31 4.70
CA THR A 21 8.47 6.20 5.20
C THR A 21 7.82 6.97 4.05
N ALA A 22 6.47 6.99 4.02
CA ALA A 22 5.75 7.77 3.01
C ALA A 22 5.81 9.26 3.32
N THR A 23 6.06 10.05 2.28
CA THR A 23 6.09 11.52 2.34
C THR A 23 4.80 12.18 1.83
N ASP A 24 3.96 11.42 1.12
CA ASP A 24 2.71 11.91 0.53
C ASP A 24 1.64 10.79 0.43
N PRO A 25 0.38 11.12 0.10
CA PRO A 25 -0.70 10.13 0.02
C PRO A 25 -0.47 9.01 -1.01
N HIS A 26 0.20 9.30 -2.14
CA HIS A 26 0.48 8.30 -3.15
C HIS A 26 1.56 7.32 -2.70
N ASP A 27 2.64 7.83 -2.10
CA ASP A 27 3.68 7.00 -1.49
C ASP A 27 3.09 6.10 -0.39
N ARG A 28 2.16 6.61 0.42
CA ARG A 28 1.45 5.80 1.42
C ARG A 28 0.56 4.72 0.80
N TRP A 29 -0.12 5.02 -0.30
CA TRP A 29 -0.88 4.01 -1.04
C TRP A 29 0.04 2.89 -1.58
N LEU A 30 1.18 3.24 -2.18
CA LEU A 30 2.16 2.26 -2.65
C LEU A 30 2.70 1.39 -1.51
N ARG A 31 2.96 1.97 -0.33
CA ARG A 31 3.34 1.20 0.86
C ARG A 31 2.27 0.17 1.23
N ALA A 32 1.00 0.57 1.22
CA ALA A 32 -0.10 -0.33 1.55
C ALA A 32 -0.20 -1.49 0.55
N VAL A 33 -0.03 -1.21 -0.76
CA VAL A 33 0.00 -2.25 -1.79
C VAL A 33 1.15 -3.23 -1.55
N ALA A 34 2.37 -2.74 -1.34
CA ALA A 34 3.55 -3.57 -1.08
C ALA A 34 3.37 -4.43 0.18
N ALA A 35 2.91 -3.84 1.29
CA ALA A 35 2.66 -4.57 2.52
C ALA A 35 1.56 -5.65 2.33
N GLY A 36 0.49 -5.34 1.61
CA GLY A 36 -0.58 -6.28 1.30
C GLY A 36 -0.12 -7.44 0.42
N GLY A 37 0.69 -7.17 -0.60
CA GLY A 37 1.29 -8.19 -1.46
C GLY A 37 2.23 -9.14 -0.72
N GLN A 38 2.81 -8.71 0.41
CA GLN A 38 3.63 -9.53 1.31
C GLN A 38 2.80 -10.24 2.41
N GLY A 39 1.47 -10.15 2.39
CA GLY A 39 0.60 -10.71 3.43
C GLY A 39 0.56 -9.93 4.74
N ARG A 40 1.17 -8.73 4.80
CA ARG A 40 1.19 -7.86 6.00
C ARG A 40 -0.05 -6.97 6.06
N TYR A 41 -1.23 -7.60 6.05
CA TYR A 41 -2.52 -6.89 5.92
C TYR A 41 -2.78 -5.88 7.04
N ALA A 42 -2.37 -6.15 8.28
CA ALA A 42 -2.55 -5.19 9.38
C ALA A 42 -1.81 -3.86 9.10
N ALA A 43 -0.55 -3.94 8.64
CA ALA A 43 0.23 -2.75 8.27
C ALA A 43 -0.36 -2.05 7.04
N ALA A 44 -0.78 -2.83 6.04
CA ALA A 44 -1.40 -2.28 4.83
C ALA A 44 -2.69 -1.51 5.15
N LEU A 45 -3.57 -2.09 5.96
CA LEU A 45 -4.83 -1.46 6.36
C LEU A 45 -4.63 -0.20 7.20
N ALA A 46 -3.60 -0.18 8.06
CA ALA A 46 -3.22 1.03 8.81
C ALA A 46 -2.80 2.16 7.86
N ASP A 47 -1.99 1.87 6.84
CA ASP A 47 -1.60 2.87 5.84
C ASP A 47 -2.82 3.36 5.02
N LEU A 48 -3.75 2.47 4.64
CA LEU A 48 -4.96 2.87 3.91
C LEU A 48 -5.90 3.76 4.73
N ALA A 49 -5.98 3.56 6.04
CA ALA A 49 -6.87 4.35 6.91
C ALA A 49 -6.54 5.85 6.90
N HIS A 50 -5.28 6.21 6.64
CA HIS A 50 -4.84 7.61 6.53
C HIS A 50 -5.18 8.28 5.21
N LEU A 51 -5.75 7.56 4.22
CA LEU A 51 -6.00 8.09 2.87
C LEU A 51 -7.41 8.64 2.67
N SER A 52 -8.25 8.60 3.70
CA SER A 52 -9.59 9.22 3.66
C SER A 52 -9.50 10.72 3.36
N GLY A 53 -10.32 11.21 2.44
CA GLY A 53 -10.33 12.62 2.01
C GLY A 53 -9.12 13.09 1.21
N THR A 54 -8.16 12.20 0.90
CA THR A 54 -7.00 12.54 0.05
C THR A 54 -7.28 12.23 -1.43
N ALA A 55 -6.42 12.73 -2.32
CA ALA A 55 -6.46 12.37 -3.74
C ALA A 55 -6.30 10.85 -4.00
N ALA A 56 -5.79 10.08 -3.03
CA ALA A 56 -5.63 8.63 -3.13
C ALA A 56 -6.81 7.84 -2.55
N ALA A 57 -7.90 8.48 -2.10
CA ALA A 57 -9.01 7.82 -1.43
C ALA A 57 -9.67 6.71 -2.28
N SER A 58 -9.91 6.97 -3.56
CA SER A 58 -10.48 5.96 -4.49
C SER A 58 -9.58 4.74 -4.64
N ALA A 59 -8.26 4.96 -4.78
CA ALA A 59 -7.27 3.90 -4.85
C ALA A 59 -7.23 3.10 -3.54
N ALA A 60 -7.29 3.77 -2.39
CA ALA A 60 -7.30 3.14 -1.08
C ALA A 60 -8.51 2.21 -0.88
N MET A 61 -9.71 2.67 -1.25
CA MET A 61 -10.93 1.85 -1.18
C MET A 61 -10.85 0.64 -2.12
N SER A 62 -10.36 0.83 -3.35
CA SER A 62 -10.19 -0.25 -4.32
C SER A 62 -9.17 -1.30 -3.83
N THR A 63 -8.06 -0.86 -3.24
CA THR A 63 -7.06 -1.75 -2.63
C THR A 63 -7.64 -2.51 -1.44
N ARG A 64 -8.38 -1.83 -0.54
CA ARG A 64 -9.05 -2.49 0.59
C ARG A 64 -10.05 -3.56 0.13
N ALA A 65 -10.85 -3.25 -0.90
CA ALA A 65 -11.79 -4.21 -1.48
C ALA A 65 -11.07 -5.42 -2.11
N SER A 66 -9.89 -5.20 -2.71
CA SER A 66 -9.04 -6.28 -3.21
C SER A 66 -8.57 -7.20 -2.10
N PHE A 67 -8.13 -6.64 -0.96
CA PHE A 67 -7.71 -7.44 0.20
C PHE A 67 -8.85 -8.30 0.74
N LEU A 68 -10.06 -7.74 0.87
CA LEU A 68 -11.22 -8.50 1.32
C LEU A 68 -11.49 -9.71 0.42
N ARG A 69 -11.45 -9.53 -0.92
CA ARG A 69 -11.62 -10.64 -1.86
C ARG A 69 -10.54 -11.73 -1.74
N GLN A 70 -9.32 -11.37 -1.36
CA GLN A 70 -8.23 -12.34 -1.19
C GLN A 70 -8.33 -13.13 0.11
N LEU A 71 -8.91 -12.52 1.15
CA LEU A 71 -9.01 -13.11 2.48
C LEU A 71 -10.24 -14.00 2.66
N GLY A 72 -11.26 -13.86 1.82
CA GLY A 72 -12.49 -14.66 1.84
C GLY A 72 -13.56 -14.05 2.73
#